data_AF-X1JEF3-F1
#
_entry.id   AF-X1JEF3-F1
#
_cell.length_a   1.000
_cell.length_b   1.000
_cell.length_c   1.000
_cell.angle_alpha   90.00
_cell.angle_beta   90.00
_cell.angle_gamma   90.00
#
_symmetry.space_group_name_H-M   'P 1'
#
loop_
_entity.id
_entity.type
_entity.pdbx_description
1 polymer ?
#
loop_
_entity_poly.entity_id
_entity_poly.type
_entity_poly.pdbx_seq_one_letter_code
_entity_poly.pdbx_strand_id
1 'polypeptide(L)'
;YIKSYYTMQRAVDPNDMAILCGLGEQVFSFEALYGCAGVISGMANFAPDVAYSVYEAAVARNFDKLAELVDSLAPFFSFRSKVLENHGPHTGIGEVGGNMYISVFKAAMDIVGLRGGEVRLPLVDLNEEETLLP
;
A
#
# COMPACT_ATOMS: atom_id res chain seq x y z
N TYR A 1 2.73 16.10 2.91
CA TYR A 1 3.62 14.94 2.77
C TYR A 1 4.64 15.12 1.64
N ILE A 2 4.24 15.45 0.40
CA ILE A 2 5.15 15.56 -0.76
C ILE A 2 6.29 16.59 -0.58
N LYS A 3 5.98 17.82 -0.10
CA LYS A 3 7.01 18.83 0.16
C LYS A 3 8.04 18.39 1.20
N SER A 4 7.58 17.70 2.25
CA SER A 4 8.47 17.17 3.29
C SER A 4 9.41 16.12 2.71
N TYR A 5 8.91 15.17 1.92
CA TYR A 5 9.72 14.18 1.21
C TYR A 5 10.79 14.84 0.33
N TYR A 6 10.40 15.81 -0.51
CA TYR A 6 11.32 16.55 -1.37
C TYR A 6 12.45 17.25 -0.62
N THR A 7 12.14 17.84 0.55
CA THR A 7 13.13 18.50 1.41
C THR A 7 14.04 17.48 2.10
N MET A 8 13.48 16.38 2.62
CA MET A 8 14.25 15.34 3.31
C MET A 8 15.30 14.71 2.37
N GLN A 9 14.94 14.40 1.13
CA GLN A 9 15.88 13.87 0.14
C GLN A 9 17.10 14.77 -0.13
N ARG A 10 17.01 16.07 0.13
CA ARG A 10 18.11 17.02 -0.04
C ARG A 10 18.91 17.28 1.24
N ALA A 11 18.33 16.95 2.38
CA ALA A 11 18.96 17.13 3.68
C ALA A 11 19.81 15.91 4.09
N VAL A 12 19.55 14.76 3.48
CA VAL A 12 20.13 13.47 3.85
C VAL A 12 21.21 13.05 2.85
N ASP A 13 22.33 12.54 3.35
CA ASP A 13 23.31 11.84 2.51
C ASP A 13 22.76 10.44 2.17
N PRO A 14 22.50 10.13 0.89
CA PRO A 14 21.96 8.82 0.50
C PRO A 14 22.91 7.65 0.78
N ASN A 15 24.20 7.90 1.06
CA ASN A 15 25.15 6.86 1.46
C ASN A 15 25.07 6.53 2.96
N ASP A 16 24.47 7.41 3.77
CA ASP A 16 24.34 7.24 5.22
C ASP A 16 22.91 6.81 5.61
N MET A 17 21.88 7.33 4.92
CA MET A 17 20.50 7.00 5.23
C MET A 17 19.61 6.94 3.98
N ALA A 18 18.80 5.88 3.90
CA ALA A 18 17.79 5.71 2.87
C ALA A 18 16.42 6.28 3.31
N ILE A 19 15.75 6.96 2.40
CA ILE A 19 14.35 7.38 2.56
C ILE A 19 13.48 6.44 1.72
N LEU A 20 12.54 5.77 2.38
CA LEU A 20 11.62 4.81 1.78
C LEU A 20 10.18 5.33 1.78
N CYS A 21 9.41 4.93 0.77
CA CYS A 21 7.99 5.21 0.71
C CYS A 21 7.23 4.35 1.73
N GLY A 22 6.66 4.97 2.76
CA GLY A 22 5.86 4.28 3.78
C GLY A 22 4.38 4.07 3.42
N LEU A 23 3.94 4.51 2.23
CA LEU A 23 2.53 4.63 1.86
C LEU A 23 2.10 3.70 0.72
N GLY A 24 2.86 2.63 0.48
CA GLY A 24 2.53 1.60 -0.51
C GLY A 24 2.81 2.02 -1.96
N GLU A 25 2.43 1.12 -2.87
CA GLU A 25 2.80 1.12 -4.29
C GLU A 25 2.25 2.33 -5.05
N GLN A 26 1.03 2.77 -4.74
CA GLN A 26 0.42 3.95 -5.37
C GLN A 26 1.26 5.19 -5.12
N VAL A 27 1.59 5.47 -3.85
CA VAL A 27 2.35 6.68 -3.50
C VAL A 27 3.79 6.56 -3.97
N PHE A 28 4.38 5.37 -3.86
CA PHE A 28 5.72 5.09 -4.35
C PHE A 28 5.87 5.42 -5.85
N SER A 29 4.84 5.20 -6.66
CA SER A 29 4.87 5.54 -8.08
C SER A 29 5.15 7.03 -8.36
N PHE A 30 4.63 7.92 -7.51
CA PHE A 30 4.90 9.37 -7.59
C PHE A 30 6.29 9.72 -7.05
N GLU A 31 6.73 9.07 -5.97
CA GLU A 31 8.03 9.30 -5.35
C GLU A 31 9.19 8.73 -6.18
N ALA A 32 8.94 7.70 -6.99
CA ALA A 32 9.89 7.10 -7.92
C ALA A 32 10.48 8.11 -8.91
N LEU A 33 9.69 9.12 -9.32
CA LEU A 33 10.16 10.22 -10.18
C LEU A 33 11.40 10.91 -9.57
N TYR A 34 11.40 11.08 -8.24
CA TYR A 34 12.46 11.72 -7.47
C TYR A 34 13.48 10.72 -6.90
N GLY A 35 13.47 9.46 -7.35
CA GLY A 35 14.46 8.47 -6.95
C GLY A 35 14.27 7.95 -5.52
N CYS A 36 13.02 7.73 -5.09
CA CYS A 36 12.75 7.00 -3.85
C CYS A 36 13.45 5.64 -3.86
N ALA A 37 14.15 5.30 -2.78
CA ALA A 37 15.01 4.11 -2.75
C ALA A 37 14.23 2.78 -2.63
N GLY A 38 12.97 2.85 -2.19
CA GLY A 38 12.12 1.67 -2.06
C GLY A 38 10.76 1.98 -1.44
N VAL A 39 9.98 0.93 -1.23
CA VAL A 39 8.60 1.00 -0.76
C VAL A 39 8.36 -0.02 0.34
N ILE A 40 7.57 0.38 1.33
CA ILE A 40 6.99 -0.52 2.32
C ILE A 40 5.69 -1.07 1.74
N SER A 41 5.64 -2.39 1.54
CA SER A 41 4.52 -3.07 0.89
C SER A 41 3.79 -3.99 1.86
N GLY A 42 2.49 -3.74 2.05
CA GLY A 42 1.59 -4.71 2.65
C GLY A 42 1.14 -5.79 1.66
N MET A 43 1.06 -5.44 0.37
CA MET A 43 0.67 -6.33 -0.71
C MET A 43 1.65 -7.51 -0.88
N ALA A 44 2.92 -7.32 -0.54
CA ALA A 44 3.92 -8.38 -0.56
C ALA A 44 3.57 -9.61 0.30
N ASN A 45 2.63 -9.50 1.24
CA ASN A 45 2.15 -10.64 2.03
C ASN A 45 1.29 -11.64 1.22
N PHE A 46 0.67 -11.20 0.12
CA PHE A 46 -0.21 -12.05 -0.70
C PHE A 46 0.06 -11.98 -2.21
N ALA A 47 0.72 -10.93 -2.69
CA ALA A 47 1.11 -10.73 -4.08
C ALA A 47 2.54 -10.14 -4.19
N PRO A 48 3.58 -10.87 -3.72
CA PRO A 48 4.96 -10.39 -3.71
C PRO A 48 5.49 -10.07 -5.11
N ASP A 49 5.13 -10.86 -6.13
CA ASP A 49 5.60 -10.64 -7.51
C ASP A 49 5.09 -9.31 -8.08
N VAL A 50 3.86 -8.92 -7.73
CA VAL A 50 3.27 -7.65 -8.17
C VAL A 50 3.95 -6.48 -7.46
N ALA A 51 4.14 -6.58 -6.14
CA ALA A 51 4.84 -5.56 -5.35
C ALA A 51 6.28 -5.37 -5.84
N TYR A 52 6.98 -6.47 -6.15
CA TYR A 52 8.35 -6.43 -6.65
C TYR A 52 8.42 -5.87 -8.08
N SER A 53 7.45 -6.21 -8.96
CA SER A 53 7.39 -5.65 -10.31
C SER A 53 7.25 -4.12 -10.30
N VAL A 54 6.47 -3.57 -9.37
CA VAL A 54 6.36 -2.11 -9.16
C VAL A 54 7.72 -1.53 -8.75
N TYR A 55 8.42 -2.15 -7.81
CA TYR A 55 9.77 -1.75 -7.42
C TYR A 55 10.76 -1.78 -8.60
N GLU A 56 10.79 -2.87 -9.36
CA GLU A 56 11.70 -3.01 -10.51
C GLU A 56 11.43 -1.96 -11.58
N ALA A 57 10.16 -1.70 -11.92
CA ALA A 57 9.80 -0.68 -12.89
C ALA A 57 10.23 0.73 -12.43
N ALA A 58 10.06 1.04 -11.15
CA ALA A 58 10.49 2.30 -10.55
C ALA A 58 12.01 2.48 -10.57
N VAL A 59 12.77 1.45 -10.15
CA VAL A 59 14.25 1.47 -10.15
C VAL A 59 14.81 1.57 -11.57
N ALA A 60 14.20 0.87 -12.52
CA ALA A 60 14.53 0.96 -13.94
C ALA A 60 14.09 2.29 -14.59
N ARG A 61 13.37 3.15 -13.86
CA ARG A 61 12.75 4.40 -14.36
C ARG A 61 11.85 4.18 -15.58
N ASN A 62 11.25 3.00 -15.68
CA ASN A 62 10.27 2.68 -16.70
C ASN A 62 8.89 3.14 -16.22
N PHE A 63 8.63 4.44 -16.35
CA PHE A 63 7.43 5.06 -15.80
C PHE A 63 6.14 4.62 -16.51
N ASP A 64 6.22 4.26 -17.79
CA ASP A 64 5.07 3.69 -18.52
C ASP A 64 4.67 2.35 -17.91
N LYS A 65 5.65 1.46 -17.67
CA LYS A 65 5.38 0.17 -17.02
C LYS A 65 4.93 0.34 -15.57
N LEU A 66 5.52 1.28 -14.85
CA LEU A 66 5.15 1.59 -13.48
C LEU A 66 3.68 2.05 -13.39
N ALA A 67 3.27 2.94 -14.29
CA ALA A 67 1.88 3.39 -14.39
C ALA A 67 0.94 2.22 -14.72
N GLU A 68 1.28 1.40 -15.71
CA GLU A 68 0.49 0.20 -16.07
C GLU A 68 0.28 -0.74 -14.88
N LEU A 69 1.35 -1.03 -14.12
CA LEU A 69 1.29 -1.90 -12.95
C LEU A 69 0.42 -1.30 -11.83
N VAL A 70 0.59 -0.01 -11.54
CA VAL A 70 -0.17 0.65 -10.47
C VAL A 70 -1.64 0.82 -10.86
N ASP A 71 -1.94 1.12 -12.12
CA ASP A 71 -3.31 1.22 -12.63
C ASP A 71 -4.02 -0.14 -12.60
N SER A 72 -3.28 -1.24 -12.84
CA SER A 72 -3.84 -2.59 -12.72
C SER A 72 -4.34 -2.92 -11.31
N LEU A 73 -3.82 -2.23 -10.29
CA LEU A 73 -4.20 -2.38 -8.89
C LEU A 73 -5.39 -1.47 -8.49
N ALA A 74 -5.87 -0.61 -9.38
CA ALA A 74 -6.96 0.31 -9.09
C ALA A 74 -8.23 -0.37 -8.53
N PRO A 75 -8.67 -1.56 -9.01
CA PRO A 75 -9.81 -2.27 -8.42
C PRO A 75 -9.58 -2.63 -6.95
N PHE A 76 -8.39 -3.14 -6.62
CA PHE A 76 -8.02 -3.49 -5.25
C PHE A 76 -8.03 -2.27 -4.33
N PHE A 77 -7.48 -1.14 -4.80
CA PHE A 77 -7.46 0.09 -4.02
C PHE A 77 -8.86 0.69 -3.86
N SER A 78 -9.72 0.58 -4.89
CA SER A 78 -11.12 1.00 -4.79
C SER A 78 -11.89 0.16 -3.76
N PHE A 79 -11.70 -1.16 -3.77
CA PHE A 79 -12.27 -2.05 -2.76
C PHE A 79 -11.78 -1.69 -1.36
N ARG A 80 -10.46 -1.54 -1.17
CA ARG A 80 -9.87 -1.13 0.10
C ARG A 80 -10.48 0.17 0.61
N SER A 81 -10.62 1.19 -0.24
CA SER A 81 -11.23 2.46 0.14
C SER A 81 -12.67 2.32 0.62
N LYS A 82 -13.50 1.50 -0.03
CA LYS A 82 -14.89 1.24 0.41
C LYS A 82 -14.93 0.58 1.80
N VAL A 83 -14.07 -0.41 2.05
CA VAL A 83 -13.96 -1.03 3.38
C VAL A 83 -13.55 0.02 4.42
N LEU A 84 -12.53 0.83 4.13
CA LEU A 84 -12.11 1.88 5.06
C LEU A 84 -13.22 2.89 5.36
N GLU A 85 -14.04 3.25 4.37
CA GLU A 85 -15.19 4.14 4.56
C GLU A 85 -16.27 3.52 5.45
N ASN A 86 -16.58 2.23 5.27
CA ASN A 86 -17.58 1.51 6.06
C ASN A 86 -17.20 1.40 7.55
N HIS A 87 -15.91 1.35 7.85
CA HIS A 87 -15.38 1.21 9.21
C HIS A 87 -14.87 2.54 9.79
N GLY A 88 -15.10 3.65 9.08
CA GLY A 88 -14.86 5.00 9.56
C GLY A 88 -16.11 5.67 10.18
N PRO A 89 -15.97 6.84 10.81
CA PRO A 89 -14.70 7.47 11.21
C PRO A 89 -14.11 6.78 12.45
N HIS A 90 -12.78 6.78 12.56
CA HIS A 90 -12.08 6.27 13.74
C HIS A 90 -11.44 7.42 14.54
N THR A 91 -11.10 7.17 15.81
CA THR A 91 -10.53 8.18 16.73
C THR A 91 -9.01 8.30 16.67
N GLY A 92 -8.37 7.60 15.74
CA GLY A 92 -6.90 7.57 15.61
C GLY A 92 -6.37 8.61 14.62
N ILE A 93 -5.04 8.63 14.47
CA ILE A 93 -4.36 9.42 13.44
C ILE A 93 -4.23 8.52 12.20
N GLY A 94 -4.88 8.86 11.08
CA GLY A 94 -4.83 8.04 9.88
C GLY A 94 -5.91 8.35 8.84
N GLU A 95 -6.08 7.42 7.89
CA GLU A 95 -7.14 7.44 6.87
C GLU A 95 -8.53 7.15 7.47
N VAL A 96 -9.61 7.38 6.73
CA VAL A 96 -11.01 7.33 7.24
C VAL A 96 -11.34 6.04 8.01
N GLY A 97 -10.76 4.88 7.64
CA GLY A 97 -10.94 3.58 8.31
C GLY A 97 -9.76 3.13 9.17
N GLY A 98 -8.83 4.01 9.53
CA GLY A 98 -7.68 3.70 10.38
C GLY A 98 -6.80 2.59 9.81
N ASN A 99 -6.63 1.50 10.57
CA ASN A 99 -5.79 0.37 10.16
C ASN A 99 -6.59 -0.81 9.59
N MET A 100 -7.84 -0.60 9.15
CA MET A 100 -8.67 -1.64 8.55
C MET A 100 -8.11 -2.24 7.25
N TYR A 101 -7.13 -1.58 6.63
CA TYR A 101 -6.38 -2.15 5.52
C TYR A 101 -5.67 -3.47 5.90
N ILE A 102 -5.37 -3.68 7.18
CA ILE A 102 -4.78 -4.93 7.67
C ILE A 102 -5.78 -6.08 7.53
N SER A 103 -7.06 -5.85 7.85
CA SER A 103 -8.14 -6.83 7.67
C SER A 103 -8.31 -7.19 6.19
N VAL A 104 -8.22 -6.19 5.30
CA VAL A 104 -8.22 -6.40 3.85
C VAL A 104 -7.05 -7.29 3.41
N PHE A 105 -5.83 -7.04 3.90
CA PHE A 105 -4.67 -7.86 3.53
C PHE A 105 -4.78 -9.29 4.05
N LYS A 106 -5.29 -9.49 5.27
CA LYS A 106 -5.50 -10.84 5.82
C LYS A 106 -6.55 -11.62 5.03
N ALA A 107 -7.67 -10.98 4.68
CA ALA A 107 -8.67 -11.58 3.81
C ALA A 107 -8.09 -11.91 2.43
N ALA A 108 -7.29 -11.01 1.84
CA ALA A 108 -6.61 -11.27 0.57
C ALA A 108 -5.65 -12.47 0.66
N MET A 109 -4.91 -12.60 1.76
CA MET A 109 -4.06 -13.77 2.03
C MET A 109 -4.88 -15.06 2.04
N ASP A 110 -6.01 -15.09 2.76
CA ASP A 110 -6.88 -16.28 2.81
C ASP A 110 -7.48 -16.61 1.43
N ILE A 111 -7.88 -15.60 0.64
CA ILE A 111 -8.40 -15.77 -0.72
C ILE A 111 -7.39 -16.42 -1.66
N VAL A 112 -6.10 -16.04 -1.56
CA VAL A 112 -5.04 -16.64 -2.38
C VAL A 112 -4.48 -17.95 -1.80
N GLY A 113 -5.12 -18.50 -0.75
CA GLY A 113 -4.77 -19.78 -0.14
C GLY A 113 -3.63 -19.72 0.88
N LEU A 114 -3.24 -18.53 1.34
CA LEU A 114 -2.35 -18.32 2.46
C LEU A 114 -3.14 -18.30 3.78
N ARG A 115 -2.45 -18.08 4.91
CA ARG A 115 -3.09 -17.98 6.24
C ARG A 115 -2.98 -16.55 6.77
N GLY A 116 -3.95 -15.71 6.44
CA GLY A 116 -4.13 -14.38 7.02
C GLY A 116 -4.77 -14.46 8.41
N GLY A 117 -5.86 -15.23 8.51
CA GLY A 117 -6.61 -15.45 9.76
C GLY A 117 -7.27 -14.18 10.30
N GLU A 118 -7.67 -14.20 11.56
CA GLU A 118 -8.36 -13.07 12.21
C GLU A 118 -7.40 -11.93 12.60
N VAL A 119 -7.91 -10.70 12.59
CA VAL A 119 -7.22 -9.56 13.22
C VAL A 119 -7.43 -9.54 14.74
N ARG A 120 -6.51 -8.87 15.45
CA ARG A 120 -6.67 -8.63 16.89
C ARG A 120 -7.37 -7.29 17.12
N LEU A 121 -8.23 -7.24 18.14
CA LEU A 121 -8.83 -5.99 18.62
C LEU A 121 -7.75 -4.91 18.85
N PRO A 122 -8.03 -3.64 18.49
CA PRO A 122 -9.36 -3.10 18.16
C PRO A 122 -9.79 -3.26 16.70
N LEU A 123 -9.01 -3.94 15.85
CA LEU A 123 -9.43 -4.23 14.48
C LEU A 123 -10.46 -5.36 14.47
N VAL A 124 -11.34 -5.33 13.48
CA VAL A 124 -12.35 -6.36 13.22
C VAL A 124 -12.14 -6.92 11.81
N ASP A 125 -12.58 -8.16 11.59
CA ASP A 125 -12.51 -8.79 10.28
C ASP A 125 -13.50 -8.13 9.30
N LEU A 126 -13.35 -8.45 8.00
CA LEU A 126 -14.31 -8.02 7.00
C LEU A 126 -15.68 -8.65 7.28
N ASN A 127 -16.75 -7.88 7.07
CA ASN A 127 -18.10 -8.42 7.19
C ASN A 127 -18.49 -9.25 5.94
N GLU A 128 -19.64 -9.93 6.01
CA GLU A 128 -20.13 -10.77 4.90
C GLU A 128 -20.30 -9.99 3.60
N GLU A 129 -20.83 -8.77 3.67
CA GLU A 129 -21.03 -7.92 2.48
C GLU A 129 -19.69 -7.56 1.85
N GLU A 130 -18.69 -7.20 2.65
CA GLU A 130 -17.34 -6.83 2.21
C GLU A 130 -16.58 -8.00 1.60
N THR A 131 -16.81 -9.21 2.10
CA THR A 131 -16.22 -10.43 1.53
C THR A 131 -16.80 -10.77 0.15
N LEU A 132 -18.01 -10.27 -0.14
CA LEU A 132 -18.73 -10.48 -1.39
C LEU A 132 -18.61 -9.31 -2.38
N LEU A 133 -17.95 -8.21 -1.99
CA LEU A 133 -17.75 -7.08 -2.89
C LEU A 133 -16.85 -7.50 -4.07
N PRO A 134 -17.27 -7.21 -5.32
CA PRO A 134 -16.52 -7.56 -6.52
C PRO A 134 -15.27 -6.72 -6.71
#